data_AF-A0A412K4F5-F1
#
_entry.id   AF-A0A412K4F5-F1
#
_cell.length_a   1.000
_cell.length_b   1.000
_cell.length_c   1.000
_cell.angle_alpha   90.00
_cell.angle_beta   90.00
_cell.angle_gamma   90.00
#
_symmetry.space_group_name_H-M   'P 1'
#
loop_
_entity.id
_entity.type
_entity.pdbx_description
1 polymer ?
#
loop_
_entity_poly.entity_id
_entity_poly.type
_entity_poly.pdbx_seq_one_letter_code
_entity_poly.pdbx_strand_id
1 'polypeptide(L)'
;MTFISRAARYVLRKRVRTAVLFIVLTIITASMLSATAVSQAAQHEAGQIEKQAVGGFVLASNLQGSMLTPRGGGMVRPADVQRISKLSGVGSCMVRQNATADLVGASVVKVPGGDDYDAEKEQQFGNAANVIGTNDSSKLNVFTSHTLGMVEGRHLKTSDKHMSMVHEDLAKTNGLKVGDTLTLKANPYDADNESHSTATVKTTIVGIFKGDSDRKVASRAELTSNTVYTDLDTT
;
A
#
# COMPACT_ATOMS: atom_id res chain seq x y z
N MET A 1 32.28 -17.76 64.35
CA MET A 1 31.31 -16.83 63.70
C MET A 1 31.89 -16.36 62.38
N THR A 2 31.27 -16.74 61.26
CA THR A 2 31.75 -16.40 59.91
C THR A 2 31.67 -14.90 59.63
N PHE A 3 32.55 -14.38 58.78
CA PHE A 3 32.61 -12.96 58.37
C PHE A 3 31.23 -12.41 57.96
N ILE A 4 30.45 -13.22 57.23
CA ILE A 4 29.07 -12.92 56.78
C ILE A 4 28.14 -12.61 57.95
N SER A 5 28.22 -13.38 59.05
CA SER A 5 27.38 -13.17 60.24
C SER A 5 27.69 -11.86 60.97
N ARG A 6 28.94 -11.37 60.88
CA ARG A 6 29.34 -10.07 61.46
C ARG A 6 28.87 -8.91 60.59
N ALA A 7 28.96 -9.05 59.26
CA ALA A 7 28.46 -8.05 58.30
C ALA A 7 26.93 -7.85 58.41
N ALA A 8 26.17 -8.95 58.51
CA ALA A 8 24.71 -8.89 58.67
C ALA A 8 24.29 -8.17 59.97
N ARG A 9 24.95 -8.47 61.10
CA ARG A 9 24.69 -7.76 62.37
C ARG A 9 25.04 -6.29 62.32
N TYR A 10 26.09 -5.91 61.60
CA TYR A 10 26.48 -4.51 61.44
C TYR A 10 25.41 -3.71 60.68
N VAL A 11 24.90 -4.28 59.58
CA VAL A 11 23.77 -3.73 58.80
C VAL A 11 22.51 -3.58 59.65
N LEU A 12 22.17 -4.61 60.45
CA LEU A 12 21.00 -4.62 61.32
C LEU A 12 21.10 -3.67 62.52
N ARG A 13 22.31 -3.30 62.96
CA ARG A 13 22.56 -2.41 64.10
C ARG A 13 22.42 -0.93 63.73
N LYS A 14 22.80 -0.52 62.51
CA LYS A 14 22.74 0.88 62.05
C LYS A 14 21.65 1.09 60.99
N ARG A 15 20.42 0.68 61.33
CA ARG A 15 19.27 0.60 60.42
C ARG A 15 19.03 1.87 59.59
N VAL A 16 19.10 3.05 60.20
CA VAL A 16 18.88 4.33 59.49
C VAL A 16 19.97 4.60 58.45
N ARG A 17 21.25 4.49 58.84
CA ARG A 17 22.38 4.76 57.94
C ARG A 17 22.45 3.75 56.79
N THR A 18 22.13 2.48 57.08
CA THR A 18 22.08 1.44 56.04
C THR A 18 20.87 1.60 55.13
N ALA A 19 19.70 2.00 55.64
CA ALA A 19 18.52 2.29 54.82
C ALA A 19 18.78 3.46 53.86
N VAL A 20 19.39 4.56 54.34
CA VAL A 20 19.75 5.70 53.48
C VAL A 20 20.71 5.27 52.37
N LEU A 21 21.77 4.52 52.68
CA LEU A 21 22.71 4.00 51.67
C LEU A 21 22.04 3.04 50.68
N PHE A 22 21.14 2.18 51.15
CA PHE A 22 20.40 1.25 50.29
C PHE A 22 19.47 2.00 49.33
N ILE A 23 18.75 3.03 49.80
CA ILE A 23 17.88 3.86 48.96
C ILE A 23 18.70 4.57 47.88
N VAL A 24 19.82 5.20 48.23
CA VAL A 24 20.69 5.88 47.26
C VAL A 24 21.20 4.90 46.20
N LEU A 25 21.68 3.72 46.61
CA LEU A 25 22.14 2.68 45.68
C LEU A 25 21.01 2.17 44.78
N THR A 26 19.81 1.99 45.34
CA THR A 26 18.63 1.54 44.61
C THR A 26 18.22 2.57 43.56
N ILE A 27 18.24 3.86 43.90
CA ILE A 27 17.93 4.94 42.94
C ILE A 27 18.94 4.92 41.79
N ILE A 28 20.25 4.88 42.08
CA ILE A 28 21.29 4.88 41.04
C ILE A 28 21.15 3.66 40.12
N THR A 29 20.97 2.47 40.68
CA THR A 29 20.83 1.23 39.91
C THR A 29 19.54 1.19 39.10
N ALA A 30 18.41 1.64 39.66
CA ALA A 30 17.15 1.75 38.94
C ALA A 30 17.24 2.76 37.79
N SER A 31 17.89 3.91 38.00
CA SER A 31 18.12 4.90 36.95
C SER A 31 18.98 4.36 35.81
N MET A 32 20.09 3.67 36.13
CA MET A 32 20.95 3.04 35.10
C MET A 32 20.23 1.94 34.33
N LEU A 33 19.46 1.09 35.02
CA LEU A 33 18.67 0.04 34.37
C LEU A 33 17.57 0.63 33.48
N SER A 34 16.92 1.72 33.93
CA SER A 34 15.90 2.41 33.12
C SER A 34 16.51 3.03 31.87
N ALA A 35 17.66 3.70 32.00
CA ALA A 35 18.34 4.31 30.86
C ALA A 35 18.77 3.27 29.82
N THR A 36 19.29 2.13 30.27
CA THR A 36 19.70 1.02 29.37
C THR A 36 18.51 0.32 28.75
N ALA A 37 17.43 0.07 29.49
CA ALA A 37 16.21 -0.52 28.97
C ALA A 37 15.56 0.39 27.91
N VAL A 38 15.45 1.70 28.18
CA VAL A 38 14.93 2.67 27.21
C VAL A 38 15.85 2.76 26.00
N SER A 39 17.18 2.78 26.18
CA SER A 39 18.13 2.81 25.07
C SER A 39 18.03 1.55 24.19
N GLN A 40 17.89 0.37 24.78
CA GLN A 40 17.76 -0.88 24.03
C GLN A 40 16.42 -0.95 23.29
N ALA A 41 15.32 -0.53 23.93
CA ALA A 41 14.02 -0.44 23.29
C ALA A 41 14.06 0.55 22.10
N ALA A 42 14.66 1.72 22.29
CA ALA A 42 14.82 2.71 21.24
C ALA A 42 15.69 2.19 20.08
N GLN A 43 16.79 1.49 20.36
CA GLN A 43 17.64 0.87 19.34
C GLN A 43 16.94 -0.28 18.61
N HIS A 44 16.13 -1.08 19.32
CA HIS A 44 15.34 -2.14 18.71
C HIS A 44 14.33 -1.56 17.71
N GLU A 45 13.59 -0.53 18.12
CA GLU A 45 12.64 0.15 17.24
C GLU A 45 13.34 0.87 16.09
N ALA A 46 14.46 1.56 16.35
CA ALA A 46 15.26 2.20 15.30
C ALA A 46 15.77 1.20 14.26
N GLY A 47 16.23 0.01 14.69
CA GLY A 47 16.68 -1.04 13.78
C GLY A 47 15.53 -1.69 12.99
N GLN A 48 14.32 -1.74 13.55
CA GLN A 48 13.13 -2.16 12.79
C GLN A 48 12.74 -1.10 11.76
N ILE A 49 12.80 0.18 12.13
CA ILE A 49 12.58 1.31 11.21
C ILE A 49 13.61 1.29 10.08
N GLU A 50 14.89 1.03 10.36
CA GLU A 50 15.94 0.93 9.33
C GLU A 50 15.70 -0.26 8.37
N LYS A 51 15.24 -1.40 8.90
CA LYS A 51 14.85 -2.56 8.06
C LYS A 51 13.57 -2.31 7.24
N GLN A 52 12.66 -1.49 7.76
CA GLN A 52 11.42 -1.08 7.09
C GLN A 52 11.60 0.14 6.17
N ALA A 53 12.66 0.94 6.37
CA ALA A 53 13.15 1.95 5.45
C ALA A 53 13.81 1.23 4.28
N VAL A 54 12.99 0.51 3.51
CA VAL A 54 13.41 -0.30 2.39
C VAL A 54 14.12 0.60 1.37
N GLY A 55 15.44 0.45 1.28
CA GLY A 55 16.23 0.92 0.16
C GLY A 55 15.71 0.25 -1.12
N GLY A 56 14.83 0.95 -1.82
CA GLY A 56 14.25 0.51 -3.08
C GLY A 56 14.58 1.49 -4.19
N PHE A 57 14.37 1.04 -5.42
CA PHE A 57 14.43 1.91 -6.60
C PHE A 57 13.21 1.61 -7.46
N VAL A 58 12.70 2.63 -8.14
CA VAL A 58 11.65 2.47 -9.13
C VAL A 58 12.32 2.30 -10.48
N LEU A 59 12.07 1.17 -11.14
CA LEU A 59 12.41 1.03 -12.53
C LEU A 59 11.32 1.74 -13.35
N ALA A 60 11.73 2.77 -14.08
CA ALA A 60 10.86 3.51 -14.99
C ALA A 60 11.58 3.72 -16.31
N SER A 61 10.81 3.92 -17.37
CA SER A 61 11.38 4.27 -18.66
C SER A 61 11.98 5.68 -18.63
N ASN A 62 13.09 5.88 -19.33
CA ASN A 62 13.62 7.22 -19.53
C ASN A 62 12.76 7.97 -20.54
N LEU A 63 12.03 8.99 -20.09
CA LEU A 63 11.17 9.82 -20.93
C LEU A 63 11.93 10.99 -21.59
N GLN A 64 13.21 11.21 -21.25
CA GLN A 64 14.04 12.20 -21.92
C GLN A 64 14.41 11.71 -23.32
N GLY A 65 13.65 12.14 -24.32
CA GLY A 65 13.99 11.99 -25.74
C GLY A 65 12.97 11.22 -26.59
N SER A 66 12.00 10.52 -25.99
CA SER A 66 10.92 9.85 -26.72
C SER A 66 9.78 9.47 -25.77
N MET A 67 8.55 9.77 -26.17
CA MET A 67 7.36 9.18 -25.56
C MET A 67 7.27 7.72 -26.00
N LEU A 68 7.21 6.79 -25.04
CA LEU A 68 7.14 5.36 -25.34
C LEU A 68 5.70 4.83 -25.35
N THR A 69 4.74 5.59 -24.81
CA THR A 69 3.31 5.34 -25.00
C THR A 69 2.62 6.61 -25.52
N PRO A 70 1.45 6.49 -26.17
CA PRO A 70 0.68 7.64 -26.63
C PRO A 70 0.32 8.66 -25.53
N ARG A 71 0.16 8.22 -24.26
CA ARG A 71 0.01 9.12 -23.10
C ARG A 71 1.29 9.78 -22.61
N GLY A 72 2.43 9.59 -23.30
CA GLY A 72 3.73 10.10 -22.87
C GLY A 72 4.33 9.33 -21.70
N GLY A 73 3.81 8.14 -21.40
CA GLY A 73 4.37 7.22 -20.43
C GLY A 73 5.49 6.37 -21.02
N GLY A 74 5.87 5.33 -20.28
CA GLY A 74 6.73 4.29 -20.82
C GLY A 74 6.56 2.95 -20.15
N MET A 75 6.86 1.90 -20.91
CA MET A 75 6.70 0.52 -20.50
C MET A 75 8.05 -0.09 -20.15
N VAL A 76 8.17 -0.56 -18.91
CA VAL A 76 9.31 -1.41 -18.54
C VAL A 76 9.11 -2.80 -19.13
N ARG A 77 10.11 -3.30 -19.86
CA ARG A 77 10.03 -4.62 -20.48
C ARG A 77 9.94 -5.71 -19.41
N PRO A 78 8.98 -6.66 -19.50
CA PRO A 78 8.85 -7.75 -18.53
C PRO A 78 10.13 -8.58 -18.34
N ALA A 79 10.91 -8.76 -19.41
CA ALA A 79 12.18 -9.48 -19.37
C ALA A 79 13.23 -8.78 -18.46
N ASP A 80 13.24 -7.45 -18.42
CA ASP A 80 14.15 -6.70 -17.55
C ASP A 80 13.71 -6.79 -16.09
N VAL A 81 12.40 -6.71 -15.83
CA VAL A 81 11.82 -6.93 -14.49
C VAL A 81 12.22 -8.30 -13.95
N GLN A 82 12.06 -9.36 -14.75
CA GLN A 82 12.43 -10.73 -14.36
C GLN A 82 13.93 -10.90 -14.11
N ARG A 83 14.77 -10.17 -14.85
CA ARG A 83 16.23 -10.26 -14.68
C ARG A 83 16.65 -9.57 -13.38
N ILE A 84 16.10 -8.40 -13.10
CA ILE A 84 16.40 -7.61 -11.91
C ILE A 84 15.85 -8.27 -10.65
N SER A 85 14.63 -8.82 -10.70
CA SER A 85 14.02 -9.48 -9.55
C SER A 85 14.77 -10.73 -9.07
N LYS A 86 15.65 -11.30 -9.91
CA LYS A 86 16.50 -12.45 -9.59
C LYS A 86 17.91 -12.07 -9.12
N LEU A 87 18.26 -10.77 -9.10
CA LEU A 87 19.57 -10.33 -8.62
C LEU A 87 19.71 -10.56 -7.12
N SER A 88 20.91 -10.95 -6.69
CA SER A 88 21.24 -11.07 -5.27
C SER A 88 21.09 -9.71 -4.59
N GLY A 89 20.38 -9.66 -3.46
CA GLY A 89 20.05 -8.42 -2.74
C GLY A 89 18.67 -7.85 -3.06
N VAL A 90 17.98 -8.31 -4.12
CA VAL A 90 16.59 -7.92 -4.38
C VAL A 90 15.65 -8.87 -3.62
N GLY A 91 15.21 -8.43 -2.44
CA GLY A 91 14.35 -9.25 -1.57
C GLY A 91 12.89 -9.33 -2.02
N SER A 92 12.40 -8.33 -2.77
CA SER A 92 11.05 -8.35 -3.34
C SER A 92 10.95 -7.44 -4.56
N CYS A 93 10.01 -7.75 -5.44
CA CYS A 93 9.70 -6.94 -6.62
C CYS A 93 8.19 -6.75 -6.70
N MET A 94 7.76 -5.51 -6.88
CA MET A 94 6.38 -5.15 -7.15
C MET A 94 6.29 -4.60 -8.56
N VAL A 95 5.33 -5.10 -9.32
CA VAL A 95 5.03 -4.64 -10.68
C VAL A 95 3.69 -3.93 -10.63
N ARG A 96 3.58 -2.84 -11.39
CA ARG A 96 2.36 -2.08 -11.57
C ARG A 96 2.17 -1.73 -13.03
N GLN A 97 0.97 -1.97 -13.54
CA GLN A 97 0.53 -1.59 -14.87
C GLN A 97 -0.76 -0.80 -14.77
N ASN A 98 -0.90 0.26 -15.57
CA ASN A 98 -2.11 1.07 -15.62
C ASN A 98 -2.82 0.81 -16.94
N ALA A 99 -4.14 0.78 -16.92
CA ALA A 99 -5.00 0.68 -18.09
C ALA A 99 -6.31 1.44 -17.83
N THR A 100 -7.06 1.72 -18.89
CA THR A 100 -8.43 2.22 -18.79
C THR A 100 -9.42 1.14 -19.26
N ALA A 101 -10.45 0.86 -18.47
CA ALA A 101 -11.48 -0.10 -18.83
C ALA A 101 -12.88 0.42 -18.48
N ASP A 102 -13.84 0.13 -19.33
CA ASP A 102 -15.25 0.39 -19.06
C ASP A 102 -15.82 -0.67 -18.12
N LEU A 103 -16.62 -0.21 -17.16
CA LEU A 103 -17.39 -1.12 -16.32
C LEU A 103 -18.61 -1.63 -17.11
N VAL A 104 -18.85 -2.94 -17.08
CA VAL A 104 -20.03 -3.54 -17.70
C VAL A 104 -20.97 -4.05 -16.62
N GLY A 105 -22.20 -3.53 -16.60
CA GLY A 105 -23.19 -3.86 -15.56
C GLY A 105 -22.96 -3.17 -14.22
N ALA A 106 -21.99 -2.25 -14.15
CA ALA A 106 -21.72 -1.36 -13.02
C ALA A 106 -21.44 0.05 -13.57
N SER A 107 -21.61 1.06 -12.71
CA SER A 107 -21.47 2.47 -13.03
C SER A 107 -20.34 3.10 -12.21
N VAL A 108 -19.51 3.92 -12.85
CA VAL A 108 -18.53 4.76 -12.15
C VAL A 108 -19.21 5.82 -11.28
N VAL A 109 -18.52 6.27 -10.25
CA VAL A 109 -18.94 7.37 -9.39
C VAL A 109 -18.75 8.70 -10.13
N LYS A 110 -19.78 9.55 -10.17
CA LYS A 110 -19.68 10.90 -10.77
C LYS A 110 -19.16 11.92 -9.76
N VAL A 111 -18.53 12.98 -10.25
CA VAL A 111 -18.16 14.13 -9.42
C VAL A 111 -19.43 14.83 -8.93
N PRO A 112 -19.51 15.27 -7.65
CA PRO A 112 -20.63 16.07 -7.17
C PRO A 112 -20.83 17.32 -8.05
N GLY A 113 -21.98 17.44 -8.71
CA GLY A 113 -22.28 18.52 -9.65
C GLY A 113 -22.39 18.08 -11.12
N GLY A 114 -21.95 16.88 -11.48
CA GLY A 114 -22.40 16.15 -12.68
C GLY A 114 -21.93 16.62 -14.07
N ASP A 115 -21.42 17.84 -14.22
CA ASP A 115 -21.00 18.41 -15.52
C ASP A 115 -19.49 18.26 -15.77
N ASP A 116 -18.93 17.09 -15.49
CA ASP A 116 -17.49 16.87 -15.58
C ASP A 116 -17.00 16.51 -17.00
N TYR A 117 -17.88 16.00 -17.86
CA TYR A 117 -17.59 15.64 -19.26
C TYR A 117 -18.55 16.29 -20.26
N ASP A 118 -18.03 16.61 -21.44
CA ASP A 118 -18.83 16.94 -22.62
C ASP A 118 -19.47 15.68 -23.23
N ALA A 119 -20.33 15.87 -24.24
CA ALA A 119 -21.06 14.76 -24.86
C ALA A 119 -20.15 13.70 -25.51
N GLU A 120 -19.02 14.12 -26.09
CA GLU A 120 -18.07 13.19 -26.73
C GLU A 120 -17.33 12.37 -25.68
N LYS A 121 -16.83 13.01 -24.62
CA LYS A 121 -16.18 12.32 -23.50
C LYS A 121 -17.14 11.45 -22.72
N GLU A 122 -18.39 11.84 -22.55
CA GLU A 122 -19.38 10.97 -21.90
C GLU A 122 -19.64 9.72 -22.76
N GLN A 123 -19.64 9.83 -24.09
CA GLN A 123 -19.76 8.67 -24.97
C GLN A 123 -18.54 7.76 -24.92
N GLN A 124 -17.33 8.33 -24.90
CA GLN A 124 -16.07 7.57 -24.97
C GLN A 124 -15.62 7.03 -23.61
N PHE A 125 -15.85 7.77 -22.52
CA PHE A 125 -15.29 7.51 -21.19
C PHE A 125 -16.31 7.64 -20.05
N GLY A 126 -17.60 7.83 -20.34
CA GLY A 126 -18.63 8.07 -19.32
C GLY A 126 -18.72 6.98 -18.25
N ASN A 127 -18.32 5.75 -18.59
CA ASN A 127 -18.24 4.62 -17.66
C ASN A 127 -16.84 3.99 -17.52
N ALA A 128 -15.80 4.74 -17.87
CA ALA A 128 -14.43 4.29 -17.81
C ALA A 128 -13.87 4.42 -16.39
N ALA A 129 -13.26 3.34 -15.89
CA ALA A 129 -12.54 3.26 -14.63
C ALA A 129 -11.03 3.17 -14.88
N ASN A 130 -10.26 3.67 -13.92
CA ASN A 130 -8.81 3.45 -13.90
C ASN A 130 -8.55 2.04 -13.39
N VAL A 131 -7.84 1.23 -14.18
CA VAL A 131 -7.45 -0.12 -13.78
C VAL A 131 -5.96 -0.13 -13.48
N ILE A 132 -5.59 -0.62 -12.30
CA ILE A 132 -4.20 -0.76 -11.86
C ILE A 132 -3.92 -2.23 -11.58
N GLY A 133 -3.24 -2.88 -12.53
CA GLY A 133 -2.75 -4.25 -12.38
C GLY A 133 -1.52 -4.31 -11.49
N THR A 134 -1.49 -5.21 -10.51
CA THR A 134 -0.31 -5.43 -9.65
C THR A 134 -0.20 -6.88 -9.17
N ASN A 135 1.02 -7.31 -8.85
CA ASN A 135 1.27 -8.64 -8.27
C ASN A 135 1.08 -8.70 -6.76
N ASP A 136 1.08 -7.57 -6.04
CA ASP A 136 0.88 -7.51 -4.60
C ASP A 136 0.42 -6.11 -4.20
N SER A 137 -0.88 -5.95 -3.94
CA SER A 137 -1.42 -4.61 -3.67
C SER A 137 -1.04 -4.08 -2.29
N SER A 138 -0.65 -4.93 -1.34
CA SER A 138 -0.23 -4.48 0.01
C SER A 138 1.09 -3.73 0.00
N LYS A 139 1.89 -3.90 -1.07
CA LYS A 139 3.18 -3.23 -1.25
C LYS A 139 3.10 -1.90 -1.97
N LEU A 140 1.93 -1.56 -2.53
CA LEU A 140 1.77 -0.27 -3.21
C LEU A 140 1.88 0.86 -2.19
N ASN A 141 2.61 1.91 -2.56
CA ASN A 141 2.86 3.07 -1.69
C ASN A 141 1.59 3.63 -1.08
N VAL A 142 0.49 3.68 -1.84
CA VAL A 142 -0.80 4.20 -1.35
C VAL A 142 -1.37 3.39 -0.18
N PHE A 143 -1.08 2.09 -0.09
CA PHE A 143 -1.51 1.23 1.03
C PHE A 143 -0.47 1.21 2.16
N THR A 144 0.83 1.21 1.84
CA THR A 144 1.88 1.23 2.86
C THR A 144 1.98 2.58 3.59
N SER A 145 1.67 3.69 2.91
CA SER A 145 1.55 5.02 3.52
C SER A 145 0.25 5.23 4.30
N HIS A 146 -0.66 4.24 4.29
CA HIS A 146 -2.01 4.33 4.87
C HIS A 146 -2.87 5.45 4.26
N THR A 147 -2.52 5.94 3.05
CA THR A 147 -3.40 6.84 2.29
C THR A 147 -4.68 6.13 1.88
N LEU A 148 -4.57 4.86 1.48
CA LEU A 148 -5.67 3.94 1.29
C LEU A 148 -5.60 2.83 2.34
N GLY A 149 -6.77 2.35 2.77
CA GLY A 149 -6.90 1.27 3.75
C GLY A 149 -7.94 0.25 3.36
N MET A 150 -7.81 -0.98 3.85
CA MET A 150 -8.80 -2.03 3.62
C MET A 150 -10.04 -1.83 4.50
N VAL A 151 -11.22 -2.05 3.92
CA VAL A 151 -12.51 -2.09 4.63
C VAL A 151 -12.95 -3.54 4.83
N GLU A 152 -12.90 -4.32 3.76
CA GLU A 152 -13.37 -5.70 3.74
C GLU A 152 -12.49 -6.55 2.82
N GLY A 153 -12.38 -7.85 3.13
CA GLY A 153 -11.63 -8.80 2.32
C GLY A 153 -10.12 -8.68 2.51
N ARG A 154 -9.37 -8.81 1.41
CA ARG A 154 -7.91 -8.89 1.43
C ARG A 154 -7.25 -8.17 0.25
N HIS A 155 -5.96 -7.91 0.39
CA HIS A 155 -5.09 -7.49 -0.72
C HIS A 155 -4.96 -8.58 -1.79
N LEU A 156 -4.63 -8.12 -3.00
CA LEU A 156 -4.22 -8.96 -4.12
C LEU A 156 -2.85 -9.55 -3.85
N LYS A 157 -2.66 -10.80 -4.25
CA LYS A 157 -1.44 -11.58 -4.11
C LYS A 157 -0.97 -12.07 -5.47
N THR A 158 0.29 -12.46 -5.55
CA THR A 158 0.91 -12.87 -6.83
C THR A 158 0.30 -14.14 -7.41
N SER A 159 -0.38 -14.96 -6.60
CA SER A 159 -1.10 -16.16 -7.04
C SER A 159 -2.51 -15.89 -7.56
N ASP A 160 -3.05 -14.68 -7.36
CA ASP A 160 -4.40 -14.34 -7.77
C ASP A 160 -4.48 -14.21 -9.30
N LYS A 161 -5.60 -14.66 -9.85
CA LYS A 161 -5.92 -14.58 -11.28
C LYS A 161 -7.36 -14.15 -11.43
N HIS A 162 -7.61 -13.14 -12.26
CA HIS A 162 -8.94 -12.56 -12.45
C HIS A 162 -9.60 -12.14 -11.13
N MET A 163 -8.83 -11.46 -10.30
CA MET A 163 -9.27 -10.93 -9.01
C MET A 163 -9.14 -9.41 -9.02
N SER A 164 -10.07 -8.72 -8.35
CA SER A 164 -10.04 -7.28 -8.24
C SER A 164 -10.28 -6.77 -6.82
N MET A 165 -9.87 -5.53 -6.58
CA MET A 165 -10.28 -4.74 -5.43
C MET A 165 -10.91 -3.45 -5.91
N VAL A 166 -11.99 -3.03 -5.24
CA VAL A 166 -12.77 -1.85 -5.61
C VAL A 166 -12.83 -0.86 -4.45
N HIS A 167 -13.01 0.42 -4.76
CA HIS A 167 -13.22 1.44 -3.74
C HIS A 167 -14.61 1.30 -3.10
N GLU A 168 -14.74 1.68 -1.83
CA GLU A 168 -15.99 1.56 -1.07
C GLU A 168 -17.16 2.33 -1.69
N ASP A 169 -16.90 3.49 -2.31
CA ASP A 169 -17.94 4.28 -2.95
C ASP A 169 -18.44 3.61 -4.23
N LEU A 170 -17.53 3.08 -5.06
CA LEU A 170 -17.91 2.30 -6.24
C LEU A 170 -18.72 1.07 -5.83
N ALA A 171 -18.30 0.40 -4.75
CA ALA A 171 -19.02 -0.73 -4.21
C ALA A 171 -20.43 -0.35 -3.74
N LYS A 172 -20.58 0.75 -2.98
CA LYS A 172 -21.87 1.26 -2.51
C LYS A 172 -22.79 1.67 -3.66
N THR A 173 -22.27 2.42 -4.65
CA THR A 173 -23.04 2.87 -5.82
C THR A 173 -23.62 1.70 -6.61
N ASN A 174 -22.92 0.57 -6.66
CA ASN A 174 -23.30 -0.59 -7.46
C ASN A 174 -23.85 -1.76 -6.63
N GLY A 175 -23.90 -1.63 -5.30
CA GLY A 175 -24.30 -2.71 -4.39
C GLY A 175 -23.33 -3.90 -4.35
N LEU A 176 -22.06 -3.71 -4.76
CA LEU A 176 -21.05 -4.77 -4.83
C LEU A 176 -20.50 -5.13 -3.45
N LYS A 177 -20.14 -6.41 -3.29
CA LYS A 177 -19.53 -6.99 -2.08
C LYS A 177 -18.31 -7.84 -2.44
N VAL A 178 -17.52 -8.19 -1.43
CA VAL A 178 -16.47 -9.20 -1.59
C VAL A 178 -17.11 -10.54 -2.00
N GLY A 179 -16.57 -11.15 -3.05
CA GLY A 179 -17.12 -12.36 -3.69
C GLY A 179 -17.93 -12.09 -4.95
N ASP A 180 -18.39 -10.85 -5.17
CA ASP A 180 -19.14 -10.49 -6.39
C ASP A 180 -18.22 -10.42 -7.61
N THR A 181 -18.83 -10.42 -8.80
CA THR A 181 -18.11 -10.31 -10.07
C THR A 181 -18.19 -8.89 -10.61
N LEU A 182 -17.05 -8.31 -10.94
CA LEU A 182 -16.93 -7.08 -11.71
C LEU A 182 -16.53 -7.43 -13.15
N THR A 183 -17.17 -6.82 -14.13
CA THR A 183 -16.82 -7.03 -15.55
C THR A 183 -16.11 -5.79 -16.09
N LEU A 184 -14.87 -5.98 -16.56
CA LEU A 184 -14.03 -4.95 -17.14
C LEU A 184 -13.94 -5.16 -18.65
N LYS A 185 -14.18 -4.11 -19.43
CA LYS A 185 -14.05 -4.13 -20.88
C LYS A 185 -12.99 -3.13 -21.32
N ALA A 186 -12.03 -3.56 -22.13
CA ALA A 186 -11.03 -2.66 -22.70
C ALA A 186 -11.71 -1.51 -23.45
N ASN A 187 -11.31 -0.28 -23.14
CA ASN A 187 -11.88 0.91 -23.78
C ASN A 187 -11.09 1.20 -25.08
N PRO A 188 -11.74 1.18 -26.26
CA PRO A 188 -11.05 1.37 -27.53
C PRO A 188 -10.58 2.82 -27.77
N TYR A 189 -11.05 3.78 -26.97
CA TYR A 189 -10.64 5.18 -27.01
C TYR A 189 -9.47 5.48 -26.06
N ASP A 190 -9.06 4.51 -25.23
CA ASP A 190 -7.83 4.64 -24.45
C ASP A 190 -6.64 4.78 -25.41
N ALA A 191 -5.90 5.89 -25.29
CA ALA A 191 -4.76 6.17 -26.16
C ALA A 191 -3.67 5.11 -26.04
N ASP A 192 -3.50 4.49 -24.86
CA ASP A 192 -2.53 3.41 -24.67
C ASP A 192 -3.06 2.04 -25.16
N ASN A 193 -4.34 1.95 -25.54
CA ASN A 193 -4.91 0.78 -26.21
C ASN A 193 -4.73 0.88 -27.73
N GLU A 194 -3.48 0.78 -28.18
CA GLU A 194 -3.11 0.90 -29.60
C GLU A 194 -3.80 -0.14 -30.50
N SER A 195 -4.20 -1.27 -29.92
CA SER A 195 -4.93 -2.34 -30.64
C SER A 195 -6.44 -2.07 -30.78
N HIS A 196 -6.96 -1.01 -30.15
CA HIS A 196 -8.40 -0.74 -30.02
C HIS A 196 -9.18 -1.97 -29.52
N SER A 197 -8.57 -2.73 -28.60
CA SER A 197 -9.17 -3.92 -28.03
C SER A 197 -10.49 -3.56 -27.34
N THR A 198 -11.47 -4.46 -27.48
CA THR A 198 -12.75 -4.43 -26.78
C THR A 198 -12.94 -5.69 -25.93
N ALA A 199 -11.83 -6.40 -25.65
CA ALA A 199 -11.83 -7.61 -24.86
C ALA A 199 -12.49 -7.36 -23.50
N THR A 200 -13.20 -8.37 -23.02
CA THR A 200 -13.93 -8.31 -21.74
C THR A 200 -13.43 -9.40 -20.82
N VAL A 201 -13.18 -9.05 -19.58
CA VAL A 201 -12.73 -9.95 -18.52
C VAL A 201 -13.61 -9.78 -17.30
N LYS A 202 -13.94 -10.90 -16.65
CA LYS A 202 -14.68 -10.93 -15.40
C LYS A 202 -13.71 -11.17 -14.26
N THR A 203 -13.77 -10.34 -13.23
CA THR A 203 -12.94 -10.47 -12.04
C THR A 203 -13.80 -10.70 -10.81
N THR A 204 -13.34 -11.51 -9.87
CA THR A 204 -13.97 -11.65 -8.56
C THR A 204 -13.40 -10.62 -7.60
N ILE A 205 -14.27 -9.88 -6.92
CA ILE A 205 -13.88 -8.87 -5.94
C ILE A 205 -13.37 -9.57 -4.69
N VAL A 206 -12.08 -9.45 -4.39
CA VAL A 206 -11.44 -10.05 -3.20
C VAL A 206 -11.27 -9.07 -2.06
N GLY A 207 -11.46 -7.77 -2.32
CA GLY A 207 -11.32 -6.75 -1.31
C GLY A 207 -12.00 -5.43 -1.67
N ILE A 208 -12.44 -4.72 -0.63
CA ILE A 208 -12.96 -3.36 -0.72
C ILE A 208 -12.03 -2.46 0.08
N PHE A 209 -11.56 -1.40 -0.55
CA PHE A 209 -10.69 -0.41 0.08
C PHE A 209 -11.37 0.95 0.20
N LYS A 210 -10.82 1.80 1.06
CA LYS A 210 -11.26 3.18 1.29
C LYS A 210 -10.08 4.13 1.33
N GLY A 211 -10.42 5.41 1.38
CA GLY A 211 -9.48 6.51 1.45
C GLY A 211 -9.60 7.34 0.20
N ASP A 212 -9.45 8.64 0.36
CA ASP A 212 -9.51 9.57 -0.74
C ASP A 212 -8.33 10.54 -0.65
N SER A 213 -8.04 11.19 -1.77
CA SER A 213 -7.22 12.38 -1.73
C SER A 213 -8.08 13.55 -1.29
N ASP A 214 -7.62 14.36 -0.33
CA ASP A 214 -8.28 15.64 0.03
C ASP A 214 -8.26 16.68 -1.12
N ARG A 215 -7.89 16.27 -2.33
CA ARG A 215 -7.77 17.12 -3.51
C ARG A 215 -9.13 17.26 -4.17
N LYS A 216 -9.52 18.50 -4.48
CA LYS A 216 -10.62 18.74 -5.42
C LYS A 216 -10.24 18.17 -6.79
N VAL A 217 -11.06 17.25 -7.29
CA VAL A 217 -10.92 16.67 -8.62
C VAL A 217 -11.75 17.43 -9.64
N ALA A 218 -11.23 17.58 -10.85
CA ALA A 218 -11.94 18.24 -11.94
C ALA A 218 -12.82 17.28 -12.75
N SER A 219 -12.51 15.97 -12.73
CA SER A 219 -13.24 14.96 -13.49
C SER A 219 -13.36 13.63 -12.76
N ARG A 220 -14.35 12.81 -13.13
CA ARG A 220 -14.54 11.48 -12.52
C ARG A 220 -13.37 10.52 -12.77
N ALA A 221 -12.58 10.72 -13.82
CA ALA A 221 -11.35 9.94 -14.05
C ALA A 221 -10.24 10.22 -13.02
N GLU A 222 -10.32 11.32 -12.27
CA GLU A 222 -9.37 11.61 -11.19
C GLU A 222 -9.84 11.07 -9.83
N LEU A 223 -11.09 10.58 -9.74
CA LEU A 223 -11.62 10.05 -8.49
C LEU A 223 -10.91 8.74 -8.13
N THR A 224 -10.35 8.70 -6.92
CA THR A 224 -9.89 7.46 -6.29
C THR A 224 -11.00 6.41 -6.28
N SER A 225 -12.24 6.85 -6.09
CA SER A 225 -13.44 6.02 -6.12
C SER A 225 -13.63 5.25 -7.43
N ASN A 226 -13.07 5.71 -8.55
CA ASN A 226 -13.15 5.03 -9.85
C ASN A 226 -11.87 4.25 -10.20
N THR A 227 -11.04 3.97 -9.20
CA THR A 227 -9.85 3.12 -9.37
C THR A 227 -10.15 1.69 -8.95
N VAL A 228 -9.87 0.75 -9.85
CA VAL A 228 -9.97 -0.69 -9.62
C VAL A 228 -8.56 -1.27 -9.64
N TYR A 229 -8.17 -1.97 -8.58
CA TYR A 229 -6.92 -2.74 -8.60
C TYR A 229 -7.20 -4.16 -9.07
N THR A 230 -6.33 -4.74 -9.89
CA THR A 230 -6.47 -6.11 -10.40
C THR A 230 -5.15 -6.87 -10.29
N ASP A 231 -5.21 -8.18 -10.42
CA ASP A 231 -4.02 -8.97 -10.72
C ASP A 231 -3.48 -8.65 -12.13
N LEU A 232 -2.23 -9.05 -12.38
CA LEU A 232 -1.55 -8.80 -13.66
C LEU A 232 -2.05 -9.68 -14.82
N ASP A 233 -2.74 -10.80 -14.58
CA ASP A 233 -3.29 -11.60 -15.68
C ASP A 233 -4.58 -10.98 -16.27
N THR A 234 -5.15 -9.99 -15.57
CA THR A 234 -6.35 -9.26 -16.00
C THR A 234 -6.03 -8.08 -16.93
N THR A 235 -4.84 -7.49 -16.80
CA THR A 235 -4.39 -6.27 -17.52
C THR A 235 -3.29 -6.59 -18.52
#